data_AF-A0AAJ1VZ97-F1
#
_entry.id   AF-A0AAJ1VZ97-F1
#
_cell.length_a   1.000
_cell.length_b   1.000
_cell.length_c   1.000
_cell.angle_alpha   90.00
_cell.angle_beta   90.00
_cell.angle_gamma   90.00
#
_symmetry.space_group_name_H-M   'P 1'
#
loop_
_entity.id
_entity.type
_entity.pdbx_description
1 polymer ?
#
loop_
_entity_poly.entity_id
_entity_poly.type
_entity_poly.pdbx_seq_one_letter_code
_entity_poly.pdbx_strand_id
1 'polypeptide(L)'
;MRKPRVAIGWVLAVMLIVLSANTFASEGELTAEAWGFLLLTPLALAMALTPTAPWENGESEGSESWDEEDETDAAPKDVPDPVEAGFDVPVL
;
A
#
# COMPACT_ATOMS: atom_id res chain seq x y z
N MET A 1 3.73 19.88 -6.82
CA MET A 1 2.57 20.36 -6.02
C MET A 1 2.47 19.51 -4.75
N ARG A 2 2.49 20.11 -3.55
CA ARG A 2 2.23 19.34 -2.32
C ARG A 2 0.76 18.92 -2.34
N LYS A 3 0.47 17.62 -2.33
CA LYS A 3 -0.91 17.12 -2.36
C LYS A 3 -1.62 17.52 -1.05
N PRO A 4 -2.80 18.14 -1.08
CA PRO A 4 -3.47 18.64 0.13
C PRO A 4 -3.68 17.55 1.19
N ARG A 5 -3.91 16.30 0.77
CA ARG A 5 -3.96 15.12 1.64
C ARG A 5 -2.75 14.95 2.56
N VAL A 6 -1.54 15.24 2.06
CA VAL A 6 -0.30 15.11 2.83
C VAL A 6 -0.24 16.15 3.94
N ALA A 7 -0.63 17.39 3.63
CA ALA A 7 -0.68 18.47 4.61
C ALA A 7 -1.72 18.17 5.69
N ILE A 8 -2.91 17.69 5.30
CA ILE A 8 -3.97 17.30 6.24
C ILE A 8 -3.50 16.16 7.14
N GLY A 9 -2.85 15.13 6.58
CA GLY A 9 -2.31 14.00 7.35
C GLY A 9 -1.30 14.44 8.42
N TRP A 10 -0.37 15.33 8.06
CA TRP A 10 0.60 15.89 9.02
C TRP A 10 -0.05 16.74 10.11
N VAL A 11 -0.97 17.62 9.75
CA VAL A 11 -1.69 18.46 10.72
C VAL A 11 -2.47 17.58 11.70
N LEU A 12 -3.17 16.56 11.19
CA LEU A 12 -3.93 15.63 12.01
C LEU A 12 -3.02 14.82 12.94
N ALA A 13 -1.89 14.32 12.45
CA ALA A 13 -0.92 13.57 13.26
C ALA A 13 -0.35 14.42 14.41
N VAL A 14 0.08 15.65 14.11
CA VAL A 14 0.58 16.58 15.14
C VAL A 14 -0.51 16.89 16.16
N MET A 15 -1.73 17.14 15.70
CA MET A 15 -2.86 17.44 16.59
C MET A 15 -3.16 16.27 17.53
N LEU A 16 -3.20 15.03 17.04
CA LEU A 16 -3.43 13.84 17.86
C LEU A 16 -2.34 13.65 18.92
N ILE A 17 -1.07 13.85 18.56
CA ILE A 17 0.05 13.75 19.51
C ILE A 17 -0.07 14.81 20.61
N VAL A 18 -0.40 16.05 20.24
CA VAL A 18 -0.59 17.15 21.20
C VAL A 18 -1.77 16.87 22.14
N LEU A 19 -2.90 16.37 21.61
CA LEU A 19 -4.05 16.00 22.45
C LEU A 19 -3.69 14.87 23.41
N SER A 20 -3.01 13.82 22.94
CA SER A 20 -2.52 12.72 23.78
C SER A 20 -1.63 13.22 24.93
N ALA A 21 -0.65 14.09 24.62
CA ALA A 21 0.24 14.67 25.60
C ALA A 21 -0.48 15.59 26.60
N ASN A 22 -1.45 16.38 26.14
CA ASN A 22 -2.21 17.29 27.00
C ASN A 22 -3.08 16.50 27.99
N THR A 23 -3.77 15.47 27.53
CA THR A 23 -4.56 14.57 28.39
C THR A 23 -3.68 13.88 29.43
N PHE A 24 -2.53 13.35 29.02
CA PHE A 24 -1.56 12.76 29.95
C PHE A 24 -1.06 13.77 30.99
N ALA A 25 -0.73 15.00 30.58
CA ALA A 25 -0.26 16.05 31.47
C ALA A 25 -1.34 16.53 32.47
N SER A 26 -2.61 16.54 32.07
CA SER A 26 -3.72 16.95 32.95
C SER A 26 -4.13 15.88 33.95
N GLU A 27 -4.12 14.61 33.54
CA GLU A 27 -4.61 13.51 34.38
C GLU A 27 -3.48 12.88 35.21
N GLY A 28 -2.22 13.06 34.80
CA GLY A 28 -1.05 12.48 35.48
C GLY A 28 -0.88 10.97 35.26
N GLU A 29 -1.77 10.37 34.47
CA GLU A 29 -1.72 8.97 34.07
C GLU A 29 -2.14 8.81 32.61
N LEU A 30 -1.86 7.64 32.03
CA LEU A 30 -2.11 7.36 30.63
C LEU A 30 -3.54 6.79 30.46
N THR A 31 -4.50 7.68 30.24
CA THR A 31 -5.92 7.33 30.16
C THR A 31 -6.33 6.76 28.80
N ALA A 32 -7.52 6.17 28.75
CA ALA A 32 -8.07 5.59 27.52
C ALA A 32 -8.17 6.62 26.38
N GLU A 33 -8.43 7.89 26.71
CA GLU A 33 -8.46 9.00 25.75
C GLU A 33 -7.06 9.29 25.18
N ALA A 34 -6.04 9.39 26.05
CA ALA A 34 -4.66 9.57 25.63
C ALA A 34 -4.19 8.43 24.70
N TRP A 35 -4.56 7.19 25.04
CA TRP A 35 -4.33 6.02 24.20
C TRP A 35 -5.08 6.10 22.87
N GLY A 36 -6.34 6.53 22.87
CA GLY A 36 -7.15 6.67 21.66
C GLY A 36 -6.50 7.61 20.65
N PHE A 37 -6.00 8.77 21.11
CA PHE A 37 -5.28 9.70 20.23
C PHE A 37 -3.97 9.10 19.69
N LEU A 38 -3.21 8.40 20.55
CA LEU A 38 -1.96 7.77 20.15
C LEU A 38 -2.19 6.67 19.08
N LEU A 39 -3.23 5.85 19.27
CA LEU A 39 -3.61 4.76 18.38
C LEU A 39 -4.16 5.25 17.03
N LEU A 40 -4.74 6.45 16.98
CA LEU A 40 -5.18 7.08 15.72
C LEU A 40 -4.05 7.76 14.95
N THR A 41 -2.91 8.05 15.59
CA THR A 41 -1.79 8.75 14.96
C THR A 41 -1.21 7.99 13.75
N PRO A 42 -1.02 6.65 13.78
CA PRO A 42 -0.60 5.88 12.61
C PRO A 42 -1.52 6.02 11.40
N LEU A 43 -2.83 6.19 11.60
CA LEU A 43 -3.78 6.40 10.50
C LEU A 43 -3.58 7.77 9.83
N ALA A 44 -3.38 8.82 10.63
CA ALA A 44 -3.05 10.14 10.12
C ALA A 44 -1.71 10.12 9.36
N LEU A 45 -0.74 9.40 9.89
CA LEU A 45 0.58 9.24 9.28
C LEU A 45 0.50 8.43 7.97
N ALA A 46 -0.35 7.41 7.90
CA ALA A 46 -0.60 6.67 6.66
C ALA A 46 -1.10 7.62 5.55
N MET A 47 -2.00 8.56 5.86
CA MET A 47 -2.43 9.59 4.89
C MET A 47 -1.30 10.56 4.50
N ALA A 48 -0.42 10.89 5.44
CA ALA A 48 0.69 11.82 5.23
C ALA A 48 1.84 11.22 4.42
N LEU A 49 2.14 9.93 4.63
CA LEU A 49 3.28 9.23 4.05
C LEU A 49 2.92 8.35 2.86
N THR A 50 1.62 8.22 2.52
CA THR A 50 1.21 7.34 1.43
C THR A 50 1.95 7.73 0.15
N PRO A 51 2.70 6.81 -0.49
CA PRO A 51 3.30 7.06 -1.77
C PRO A 51 2.20 7.45 -2.75
N THR A 52 2.47 8.44 -3.59
CA THR A 52 1.62 8.69 -4.74
C THR A 52 1.73 7.47 -5.63
N ALA A 53 0.59 6.87 -5.98
CA ALA A 53 0.62 5.68 -6.83
C ALA A 53 1.38 6.01 -8.13
N PRO A 54 2.17 5.07 -8.68
CA PRO A 54 2.97 5.34 -9.88
C PRO A 54 2.13 5.87 -11.05
N TRP A 55 0.88 5.39 -11.18
CA TRP A 55 -0.09 5.82 -12.19
C TRP A 55 -0.66 7.24 -11.99
N GLU A 56 -0.36 7.89 -10.87
CA GLU A 56 -0.83 9.24 -10.52
C GLU A 56 0.16 10.33 -10.95
N ASN A 57 1.34 9.93 -11.44
CA ASN A 57 2.28 10.80 -12.14
C ASN A 57 1.90 10.72 -13.62
N GLY A 58 1.42 11.83 -14.19
CA GLY A 58 1.10 11.94 -15.62
C GLY A 58 2.32 11.92 -16.55
N GLU A 59 3.30 11.09 -16.24
CA GLU A 59 4.31 10.64 -17.19
C GLU A 59 3.92 9.20 -17.55
N SER A 60 3.08 9.11 -18.58
CA SER A 60 2.85 7.89 -19.33
C SER A 60 4.15 7.48 -20.03
N GLU A 61 5.15 7.04 -19.26
CA GLU A 61 6.24 6.22 -19.77
C GLU A 61 5.96 4.79 -19.29
N GLY A 62 5.60 3.92 -20.24
CA GLY A 62 5.40 2.51 -19.97
C GLY A 62 3.94 2.10 -19.74
N SER A 63 3.03 2.48 -20.64
CA SER A 63 2.12 1.44 -21.10
C SER A 63 2.99 0.47 -21.91
N GLU A 64 3.60 -0.52 -21.25
CA GLU A 64 3.95 -1.75 -21.96
C GLU A 64 2.60 -2.29 -22.46
N SER A 65 2.28 -1.97 -23.72
CA SER A 65 1.37 -2.80 -24.48
C SER A 65 1.96 -4.20 -24.39
N TRP A 66 1.16 -5.14 -23.89
CA TRP A 66 1.45 -6.53 -24.15
C TRP A 66 1.27 -6.70 -25.65
N ASP A 67 2.35 -6.48 -26.40
CA ASP A 67 2.39 -6.72 -27.83
C ASP A 67 2.26 -8.24 -27.99
N GLU A 68 1.06 -8.70 -28.34
CA GLU A 68 0.78 -10.07 -28.79
C GLU A 68 1.56 -10.43 -30.07
N GLU A 69 2.36 -9.50 -30.62
CA GLU A 69 3.19 -9.67 -31.81
C GLU A 69 4.59 -10.24 -31.53
N ASP A 70 4.94 -10.57 -30.28
CA ASP A 70 6.20 -11.29 -29.96
C ASP A 70 6.00 -12.81 -29.82
N GLU A 71 4.97 -13.35 -30.50
CA GLU A 71 4.67 -14.79 -30.56
C GLU A 71 5.39 -15.51 -31.72
N THR A 72 6.55 -15.00 -32.18
CA THR A 72 7.31 -15.65 -33.27
C THR A 72 8.59 -16.37 -32.86
N ASP A 73 8.99 -16.34 -31.59
CA ASP A 73 10.08 -17.19 -31.08
C ASP A 73 9.68 -17.92 -29.79
N ALA A 74 8.52 -18.59 -29.83
CA ALA A 74 8.21 -19.63 -28.87
C ALA A 74 9.22 -20.77 -29.07
N ALA A 75 10.33 -20.71 -28.33
CA ALA A 75 11.16 -21.87 -28.04
C ALA A 75 10.22 -23.06 -27.77
N PRO A 76 10.50 -24.28 -28.29
CA PRO A 76 9.66 -25.42 -27.99
C PRO A 76 9.57 -25.49 -26.47
N LYS A 77 8.37 -25.23 -25.95
CA LYS A 77 8.06 -25.45 -24.55
C LYS A 77 8.17 -26.96 -24.38
N ASP A 78 9.38 -27.40 -24.02
CA ASP A 78 9.72 -28.77 -23.67
C ASP A 78 9.11 -29.02 -22.28
N VAL A 79 7.77 -28.94 -22.25
CA VAL A 79 6.94 -29.18 -21.08
C VAL A 79 6.62 -30.66 -21.17
N PRO A 80 7.15 -31.49 -20.24
CA PRO A 80 6.86 -32.91 -20.22
C PRO A 80 5.37 -33.15 -20.10
N ASP A 81 4.87 -34.23 -20.71
CA ASP A 81 3.46 -34.62 -20.57
C ASP A 81 3.13 -34.71 -19.06
N PRO A 82 2.08 -34.03 -18.56
CA PRO A 82 1.73 -34.04 -17.15
C PRO A 82 1.54 -35.46 -16.61
N VAL A 83 1.10 -36.41 -17.44
CA VAL A 83 0.97 -37.83 -17.08
C VAL A 83 2.34 -38.47 -16.89
N GLU A 84 3.29 -38.21 -17.79
CA GLU A 84 4.68 -38.71 -17.66
C GLU A 84 5.43 -38.01 -16.50
N ALA A 85 5.07 -36.78 -16.19
CA ALA A 85 5.58 -36.02 -15.05
C ALA A 85 4.94 -36.42 -13.70
N GLY A 86 3.99 -37.36 -13.69
CA GLY A 86 3.36 -37.89 -12.48
C GLY A 86 2.32 -36.97 -11.86
N PHE A 87 1.80 -35.99 -12.60
CA PHE A 87 0.65 -35.21 -12.17
C PHE A 87 -0.64 -36.01 -12.40
N ASP A 88 -1.51 -36.02 -11.38
CA ASP A 88 -2.84 -36.62 -11.47
C ASP A 88 -3.78 -35.65 -12.21
N VAL A 89 -4.14 -35.98 -13.46
CA VAL A 89 -5.00 -35.14 -14.31
C VAL A 89 -6.47 -35.57 -14.08
N PRO A 90 -7.34 -34.68 -13.59
CA PRO A 90 -8.72 -35.02 -13.31
C PRO A 90 -9.46 -35.37 -14.61
N VAL A 91 -10.18 -36.49 -14.61
CA VAL A 91 -11.07 -36.91 -15.71
C VAL A 91 -12.47 -36.36 -15.44
N LEU A 92 -13.05 -35.64 -16.40
CA LEU A 92 -14.44 -35.16 -16.37
C LEU A 92 -15.41 -36.22 -16.89
#